data_AF-A0A844WV38-F1
#
_entry.id   AF-A0A844WV38-F1
#
_cell.length_a   1.000
_cell.length_b   1.000
_cell.length_c   1.000
_cell.angle_alpha   90.00
_cell.angle_beta   90.00
_cell.angle_gamma   90.00
#
_symmetry.space_group_name_H-M   'P 1'
#
loop_
_entity.id
_entity.type
_entity.pdbx_description
1 polymer ?
#
loop_
_entity_poly.entity_id
_entity_poly.type
_entity_poly.pdbx_seq_one_letter_code
_entity_poly.pdbx_strand_id
1 'polypeptide(L)'
;MLLRRNDCFKKSLTDVIAVFSEKKDKINAIISWHIKWFKNDNYRGCMFVRAKSEYNNKSEEICAIVSEHKKWIQDRIFECLGGTKSCEQASCLIMLILEGMISCTSVFGIEGYDFEQAKMYIYDIVDNIGEDNL
;
A
#
# COMPACT_ATOMS: atom_id res chain seq x y z
N MET A 1 -3.68 -20.93 3.16
CA MET A 1 -2.49 -20.37 2.44
C MET A 1 -2.52 -18.84 2.38
N LEU A 2 -3.66 -18.21 2.03
CA LEU A 2 -3.79 -16.75 1.94
C LEU A 2 -3.53 -16.03 3.29
N LEU A 3 -4.09 -16.54 4.39
CA LEU A 3 -3.85 -16.03 5.75
C LEU A 3 -2.35 -15.99 6.11
N ARG A 4 -1.64 -17.12 5.95
CA ARG A 4 -0.19 -17.16 6.19
C ARG A 4 0.58 -16.12 5.36
N ARG A 5 0.18 -15.89 4.11
CA ARG A 5 0.81 -14.88 3.25
C ARG A 5 0.48 -13.45 3.72
N ASN A 6 -0.74 -13.22 4.20
CA ASN A 6 -1.12 -11.98 4.87
C ASN A 6 -0.27 -11.73 6.12
N ASP A 7 -0.05 -12.74 6.96
CA ASP A 7 0.75 -12.59 8.19
C ASP A 7 2.22 -12.29 7.87
N CYS A 8 2.81 -13.01 6.91
CA CYS A 8 4.16 -12.74 6.45
C CYS A 8 4.31 -11.32 5.86
N PHE A 9 3.32 -10.86 5.09
CA PHE A 9 3.27 -9.50 4.57
C PHE A 9 3.23 -8.48 5.71
N LYS A 10 2.28 -8.63 6.62
CA LYS A 10 2.08 -7.69 7.73
C LYS A 10 3.32 -7.58 8.61
N LYS A 11 3.94 -8.72 8.91
CA LYS A 11 5.19 -8.78 9.67
C LYS A 11 6.31 -8.05 8.93
N SER A 12 6.58 -8.42 7.67
CA SER A 12 7.69 -7.84 6.90
C SER A 12 7.54 -6.33 6.71
N LEU A 13 6.32 -5.83 6.46
CA LEU A 13 6.08 -4.40 6.31
C LEU A 13 6.25 -3.67 7.64
N THR A 14 5.73 -4.23 8.73
CA THR A 14 5.88 -3.66 10.09
C THR A 14 7.36 -3.55 10.47
N ASP A 15 8.15 -4.60 10.23
CA ASP A 15 9.58 -4.64 10.57
C ASP A 15 10.36 -3.53 9.82
N VAL A 16 9.99 -3.25 8.56
CA VAL A 16 10.64 -2.21 7.75
C VAL A 16 10.24 -0.80 8.19
N ILE A 17 8.99 -0.58 8.59
CA ILE A 17 8.52 0.72 9.11
C ILE A 17 9.20 1.04 10.46
N ALA A 18 9.37 0.04 11.33
CA ALA A 18 9.84 0.23 12.70
C ALA A 18 11.25 0.83 12.83
N VAL A 19 12.03 0.82 11.75
CA VAL A 19 13.39 1.39 11.70
C VAL A 19 13.38 2.93 11.69
N PHE A 20 12.27 3.54 11.28
CA PHE A 20 12.18 4.99 11.04
C PHE A 20 11.35 5.69 12.12
N SER A 21 11.73 6.92 12.48
CA SER A 21 10.98 7.78 13.40
C SER A 21 10.07 8.75 12.65
N GLU A 22 10.59 9.39 11.60
CA GLU A 22 9.92 10.45 10.85
C GLU A 22 8.81 9.93 9.95
N LYS A 23 7.73 10.72 9.82
CA LYS A 23 6.55 10.37 9.02
C LYS A 23 6.92 10.07 7.58
N LYS A 24 7.68 10.97 6.95
CA LYS A 24 8.09 10.87 5.54
C LYS A 24 8.95 9.63 5.29
N ASP A 25 9.85 9.32 6.20
CA ASP A 25 10.71 8.14 6.11
C ASP A 25 9.91 6.83 6.29
N LYS A 26 8.96 6.79 7.23
CA LYS A 26 8.04 5.64 7.38
C LYS A 26 7.22 5.41 6.13
N ILE A 27 6.66 6.47 5.53
CA ILE A 27 5.91 6.37 4.28
C ILE A 27 6.82 5.93 3.13
N ASN A 28 8.01 6.52 3.00
CA ASN A 28 8.99 6.09 2.01
C ASN A 28 9.35 4.60 2.17
N ALA A 29 9.47 4.11 3.41
CA ALA A 29 9.74 2.71 3.71
C ALA A 29 8.61 1.80 3.19
N ILE A 30 7.34 2.19 3.37
CA ILE A 30 6.17 1.47 2.83
C ILE A 30 6.24 1.40 1.30
N ILE A 31 6.45 2.54 0.64
CA ILE A 31 6.44 2.62 -0.83
C ILE A 31 7.64 1.89 -1.42
N SER A 32 8.82 2.09 -0.86
CA SER A 32 10.04 1.41 -1.29
C SER A 32 9.95 -0.11 -1.09
N TRP A 33 9.30 -0.57 -0.03
CA TRP A 33 9.03 -2.00 0.18
C TRP A 33 8.15 -2.58 -0.94
N HIS A 34 7.08 -1.87 -1.32
CA HIS A 34 6.21 -2.29 -2.43
C HIS A 34 6.94 -2.26 -3.78
N ILE A 35 7.75 -1.23 -4.06
CA ILE A 35 8.55 -1.15 -5.30
C ILE A 35 9.54 -2.32 -5.39
N LYS A 36 10.21 -2.66 -4.28
CA LYS A 36 11.09 -3.84 -4.21
C LYS A 36 10.32 -5.12 -4.49
N TRP A 37 9.09 -5.24 -3.98
CA TRP A 37 8.23 -6.37 -4.27
C TRP A 37 7.83 -6.44 -5.75
N PHE A 38 7.53 -5.31 -6.39
CA PHE A 38 7.24 -5.27 -7.83
C PHE A 38 8.42 -5.78 -8.65
N LYS A 39 9.64 -5.38 -8.31
CA LYS A 39 10.87 -5.75 -9.02
C LYS A 39 11.39 -7.18 -8.74
N ASN A 40 10.65 -7.98 -7.96
CA ASN A 40 11.03 -9.37 -7.69
C ASN A 40 10.72 -10.25 -8.92
N ASP A 41 11.63 -11.15 -9.30
CA ASP A 41 11.44 -12.09 -10.43
C ASP A 41 10.16 -12.94 -10.32
N ASN A 42 9.67 -13.16 -9.10
CA ASN A 42 8.44 -13.89 -8.82
C ASN A 42 7.20 -12.99 -8.69
N TYR A 43 7.29 -11.71 -9.06
CA TYR A 43 6.17 -10.79 -9.05
C TYR A 43 5.14 -11.21 -10.10
N ARG A 44 3.91 -11.46 -9.64
CA ARG A 44 2.77 -11.84 -10.48
C ARG A 44 1.56 -10.98 -10.14
N GLY A 45 1.76 -9.68 -9.93
CA GLY A 45 0.68 -8.80 -9.48
C GLY A 45 0.25 -9.05 -8.03
N CYS A 46 -0.80 -8.35 -7.60
CA CYS A 46 -1.34 -8.52 -6.26
C CYS A 46 -2.18 -9.78 -6.12
N MET A 47 -1.68 -10.69 -5.29
CA MET A 47 -2.36 -11.92 -4.94
C MET A 47 -3.73 -11.71 -4.29
N PHE A 48 -3.90 -10.65 -3.50
CA PHE A 48 -5.18 -10.33 -2.87
C PHE A 48 -6.23 -9.90 -3.91
N VAL A 49 -5.83 -9.12 -4.93
CA VAL A 49 -6.71 -8.75 -6.04
C VAL A 49 -7.12 -9.99 -6.85
N ARG A 50 -6.18 -10.89 -7.14
CA ARG A 50 -6.46 -12.17 -7.80
C ARG A 50 -7.37 -13.07 -6.97
N ALA A 51 -7.12 -13.20 -5.67
CA ALA A 51 -7.97 -13.94 -4.75
C ALA A 51 -9.39 -13.34 -4.73
N LYS A 52 -9.52 -12.02 -4.72
CA LYS A 52 -10.84 -11.37 -4.82
C LYS A 52 -11.55 -11.71 -6.12
N SER A 53 -10.88 -11.68 -7.28
CA SER A 53 -11.52 -12.01 -8.56
C SER A 53 -11.90 -13.48 -8.67
N GLU A 54 -11.08 -14.39 -8.15
CA GLU A 54 -11.31 -15.84 -8.25
C GLU A 54 -12.43 -16.32 -7.32
N TYR A 55 -12.49 -15.75 -6.11
CA TYR A 55 -13.40 -16.16 -5.03
C TYR A 55 -14.61 -15.23 -4.85
N ASN A 56 -14.77 -14.23 -5.72
CA ASN A 56 -15.98 -13.40 -5.72
C ASN A 56 -17.21 -14.29 -5.85
N ASN A 57 -18.19 -14.13 -4.96
CA ASN A 57 -19.41 -14.95 -4.86
C ASN A 57 -19.17 -16.46 -4.60
N LYS A 58 -17.94 -16.88 -4.26
CA LYS A 58 -17.60 -18.28 -3.93
C LYS A 58 -17.16 -18.47 -2.48
N SER A 59 -16.60 -17.43 -1.86
CA SER A 59 -16.19 -17.46 -0.46
C SER A 59 -16.21 -16.05 0.15
N GLU A 60 -17.15 -15.84 1.07
CA GLU A 60 -17.21 -14.60 1.87
C GLU A 60 -15.99 -14.45 2.78
N GLU A 61 -15.49 -15.55 3.34
CA GLU A 61 -14.30 -15.57 4.20
C GLU A 61 -13.05 -15.05 3.46
N ILE A 62 -12.78 -15.55 2.24
CA ILE A 62 -11.64 -15.06 1.44
C ILE A 62 -11.82 -13.60 1.06
N CYS A 63 -13.05 -13.21 0.72
CA CYS A 63 -13.39 -11.83 0.43
C CYS A 63 -13.13 -10.90 1.63
N ALA A 64 -13.46 -11.33 2.84
CA ALA A 64 -13.21 -10.59 4.08
C ALA A 64 -11.70 -10.42 4.31
N ILE A 65 -10.91 -11.50 4.17
CA ILE A 65 -9.45 -11.45 4.32
C ILE A 65 -8.82 -10.43 3.37
N VAL A 66 -9.28 -10.37 2.12
CA VAL A 66 -8.78 -9.39 1.14
C VAL A 66 -9.11 -7.96 1.55
N SER A 67 -10.36 -7.70 1.92
CA SER A 67 -10.79 -6.36 2.35
C SER A 67 -10.05 -5.90 3.61
N GLU A 68 -9.92 -6.79 4.61
CA GLU A 68 -9.17 -6.53 5.84
C GLU A 68 -7.69 -6.28 5.58
N HIS A 69 -7.08 -6.98 4.62
CA HIS A 69 -5.70 -6.74 4.23
C HIS A 69 -5.51 -5.33 3.67
N LYS A 70 -6.37 -4.90 2.74
CA LYS A 70 -6.30 -3.55 2.16
C LYS A 70 -6.56 -2.47 3.20
N LYS A 71 -7.56 -2.69 4.07
CA LYS A 71 -7.86 -1.78 5.18
C LYS A 71 -6.67 -1.66 6.15
N TRP A 72 -6.03 -2.78 6.48
CA TRP A 72 -4.85 -2.79 7.33
C TRP A 72 -3.68 -1.96 6.75
N ILE A 73 -3.44 -2.01 5.44
CA ILE A 73 -2.42 -1.18 4.80
C ILE A 73 -2.75 0.31 4.97
N GLN A 74 -3.99 0.70 4.67
CA GLN A 74 -4.44 2.09 4.82
C GLN A 74 -4.32 2.57 6.27
N ASP A 75 -4.72 1.74 7.24
CA ASP A 75 -4.61 2.07 8.67
C ASP A 75 -3.16 2.22 9.11
N ARG A 76 -2.25 1.40 8.58
CA ARG A 76 -0.80 1.55 8.82
C ARG A 76 -0.23 2.83 8.23
N ILE A 77 -0.68 3.22 7.03
CA ILE A 77 -0.33 4.53 6.44
C ILE A 77 -0.82 5.65 7.37
N PHE A 78 -2.08 5.62 7.77
CA PHE A 78 -2.67 6.61 8.68
C PHE A 78 -1.89 6.75 9.99
N GLU A 79 -1.54 5.63 10.64
CA GLU A 79 -0.72 5.63 11.85
C GLU A 79 0.69 6.21 11.61
N CYS A 80 1.33 5.88 10.47
CA CYS A 80 2.63 6.44 10.10
C CYS A 80 2.60 7.95 9.90
N LEU A 81 1.46 8.51 9.47
CA LEU A 81 1.23 9.95 9.34
C LEU A 81 0.94 10.66 10.67
N GLY A 82 0.76 9.91 11.77
CA GLY A 82 0.51 10.43 13.11
C GLY A 82 -0.95 10.38 13.56
N GLY A 83 -1.85 9.81 12.75
CA GLY A 83 -3.20 9.44 13.19
C GLY A 83 -4.15 10.61 13.52
N THR A 84 -3.94 11.79 12.97
CA THR A 84 -4.85 12.94 13.14
C THR A 84 -5.95 12.94 12.09
N LYS A 85 -7.02 13.73 12.27
CA LYS A 85 -8.11 13.84 11.29
C LYS A 85 -7.60 14.22 9.89
N SER A 86 -6.66 15.15 9.79
CA SER A 86 -6.04 15.54 8.50
C SER A 86 -5.25 14.40 7.85
N CYS A 87 -4.83 13.38 8.62
CA CYS A 87 -4.17 12.19 8.08
C CYS A 87 -5.15 11.21 7.41
N GLU A 88 -6.46 11.29 7.68
CA GLU A 88 -7.45 10.38 7.09
C GLU A 88 -7.46 10.53 5.56
N GLN A 89 -7.59 11.76 5.07
CA GLN A 89 -7.58 12.06 3.64
C GLN A 89 -6.24 11.70 3.00
N ALA A 90 -5.12 12.10 3.61
CA ALA A 90 -3.78 11.76 3.13
C ALA A 90 -3.57 10.24 3.03
N SER A 91 -4.00 9.47 4.05
CA SER A 91 -3.89 8.01 4.03
C SER A 91 -4.70 7.38 2.89
N CYS A 92 -5.88 7.93 2.59
CA CYS A 92 -6.73 7.49 1.49
C CYS A 92 -6.05 7.77 0.14
N LEU A 93 -5.53 8.98 -0.08
CA LEU A 93 -4.85 9.36 -1.32
C LEU A 93 -3.59 8.53 -1.56
N ILE A 94 -2.77 8.31 -0.53
CA ILE A 94 -1.57 7.46 -0.63
C ILE A 94 -1.97 6.02 -0.96
N MET A 95 -3.03 5.49 -0.33
CA MET A 95 -3.52 4.15 -0.63
C MET A 95 -4.02 4.04 -2.09
N LEU A 96 -4.69 5.06 -2.61
CA LEU A 96 -5.11 5.10 -4.02
C LEU A 96 -3.92 5.10 -4.98
N ILE A 97 -2.89 5.89 -4.70
CA ILE A 97 -1.66 5.89 -5.51
C ILE A 97 -1.00 4.51 -5.46
N LEU A 98 -0.88 3.92 -4.26
CA LEU A 98 -0.28 2.60 -4.08
C LEU A 98 -1.02 1.50 -4.86
N GLU A 99 -2.35 1.47 -4.77
CA GLU A 99 -3.17 0.53 -5.56
C GLU A 99 -3.08 0.82 -7.06
N GLY A 100 -2.97 2.10 -7.45
CA GLY A 100 -2.68 2.52 -8.81
C GLY A 100 -1.37 1.93 -9.34
N MET A 101 -0.28 2.02 -8.56
CA MET A 101 1.01 1.42 -8.90
C MET A 101 0.89 -0.10 -9.11
N ILE A 102 0.19 -0.79 -8.21
CA ILE A 102 -0.06 -2.25 -8.30
C ILE A 102 -0.83 -2.59 -9.58
N SER A 103 -1.86 -1.81 -9.91
CA SER A 103 -2.70 -2.02 -11.08
C SER A 103 -1.93 -1.74 -12.37
N CYS A 104 -1.27 -0.58 -12.45
CA CYS A 104 -0.50 -0.17 -13.62
C CYS A 104 0.63 -1.14 -13.95
N THR A 105 1.37 -1.64 -12.94
CA THR A 105 2.42 -2.64 -13.18
C THR A 105 1.88 -3.97 -13.71
N SER A 106 0.63 -4.31 -13.39
CA SER A 106 -0.02 -5.51 -13.93
C SER A 106 -0.45 -5.35 -15.39
N VAL A 107 -0.64 -4.12 -15.87
CA VAL A 107 -1.12 -3.80 -17.23
C VAL A 107 0.02 -3.39 -18.16
N PHE A 108 0.86 -2.45 -17.71
CA PHE A 108 1.92 -1.82 -18.50
C PHE A 108 3.30 -2.44 -18.25
N GLY A 109 3.40 -3.38 -17.30
CA GLY A 109 4.68 -3.88 -16.81
C GLY A 109 5.39 -2.88 -15.90
N ILE A 110 6.49 -3.34 -15.31
CA ILE A 110 7.29 -2.56 -14.34
C ILE A 110 8.10 -1.47 -15.06
N GLU A 111 8.61 -1.77 -16.25
CA GLU A 111 9.44 -0.85 -17.05
C GLU A 111 8.65 0.35 -17.56
N GLY A 112 7.33 0.20 -17.75
CA GLY A 112 6.44 1.25 -18.21
C GLY A 112 5.93 2.20 -17.12
N TYR A 113 6.34 2.02 -15.85
CA TYR A 113 5.82 2.80 -14.73
C TYR A 113 6.91 3.57 -13.98
N ASP A 114 6.72 4.88 -13.86
CA ASP A 114 7.61 5.77 -13.11
C ASP A 114 7.26 5.77 -11.61
N PHE A 115 7.97 4.92 -10.86
CA PHE A 115 7.83 4.85 -9.41
C PHE A 115 8.44 6.07 -8.67
N GLU A 116 9.35 6.82 -9.30
CA GLU A 116 9.91 8.03 -8.70
C GLU A 116 8.87 9.15 -8.73
N GLN A 117 8.17 9.32 -9.85
CA GLN A 117 7.08 10.27 -9.97
C GLN A 117 5.95 9.97 -8.97
N ALA A 118 5.58 8.69 -8.80
CA ALA A 118 4.60 8.28 -7.80
C ALA A 118 5.05 8.61 -6.36
N LYS A 119 6.34 8.44 -6.05
CA LYS A 119 6.91 8.84 -4.75
C LYS A 119 6.83 10.35 -4.54
N MET A 120 7.10 11.15 -5.57
CA MET A 120 6.99 12.61 -5.48
C MET A 120 5.56 13.06 -5.14
N TYR A 121 4.54 12.49 -5.80
CA TYR A 121 3.14 12.80 -5.46
C TYR A 121 2.79 12.43 -4.02
N ILE A 122 3.31 11.30 -3.52
CA ILE A 122 3.11 10.89 -2.13
C ILE A 122 3.80 11.86 -1.17
N TYR A 123 5.00 12.34 -1.50
CA TYR A 123 5.70 13.32 -0.67
C TYR A 123 4.98 14.66 -0.62
N ASP A 124 4.45 15.14 -1.74
CA ASP A 124 3.60 16.33 -1.76
C ASP A 124 2.39 16.13 -0.82
N ILE A 125 1.73 14.97 -0.87
CA ILE A 125 0.62 14.68 0.06
C ILE A 125 1.08 14.75 1.52
N VAL A 126 2.24 14.17 1.85
CA VAL A 126 2.76 14.16 3.22
C VAL A 126 3.14 15.56 3.70
N ASP A 127 3.75 16.37 2.83
CA ASP A 127 4.22 17.71 3.16
C ASP A 127 3.06 18.70 3.37
N ASN A 128 1.90 18.46 2.73
CA ASN A 128 0.71 19.30 2.82
C ASN A 128 -0.33 18.81 3.86
N ILE A 129 0.01 17.86 4.76
CA ILE A 129 -0.93 17.38 5.78
C ILE A 129 -1.27 18.51 6.77
N GLY A 130 -2.55 18.86 6.85
CA GLY A 130 -3.06 19.91 7.75
C GLY A 130 -3.21 21.27 7.09
N GLU A 131 -2.85 21.40 5.83
CA GLU A 131 -3.32 22.49 4.99
C GLU A 131 -4.74 22.15 4.53
N ASP A 132 -5.73 22.53 5.36
CA ASP A 132 -7.16 22.43 5.00
C ASP A 132 -7.45 23.37 3.82
N ASN A 133 -7.11 22.95 2.59
CA ASN A 133 -7.46 23.64 1.35
C ASN A 133 -8.06 22.64 0.36
N LEU A 134 -9.28 22.19 0.64
CA LEU A 134 -10.27 21.78 -0.36
C LEU A 134 -11.63 22.34 0.04
#